data_AF-A0A7W1M481-F1
#
_entry.id   AF-A0A7W1M481-F1
#
_cell.length_a   1.000
_cell.length_b   1.000
_cell.length_c   1.000
_cell.angle_alpha   90.00
_cell.angle_beta   90.00
_cell.angle_gamma   90.00
#
_symmetry.space_group_name_H-M   'P 1'
#
loop_
_entity.id
_entity.type
_entity.pdbx_description
1 polymer ?
#
loop_
_entity_poly.entity_id
_entity_poly.type
_entity_poly.pdbx_seq_one_letter_code
_entity_poly.pdbx_strand_id
1 'polypeptide(L)'
;PEEDGGSDASLEGVVDVHAFSPRELSRIARGAGFSDVRLSGEELVANWFGWTNRTLEATAVAEDVPWAWRLYAYRGYLLLQELDRRLLESRLPPAIFYNLMLSAHKPAAG
;
A
#
# COMPACT_ATOMS: atom_id res chain seq x y z
N PRO A 1 24.05 -8.06 23.17
CA PRO A 1 22.76 -8.04 23.87
C PRO A 1 22.17 -6.64 23.84
N GLU A 2 21.34 -6.39 22.84
CA GLU A 2 20.31 -5.35 22.84
C GLU A 2 19.04 -6.06 22.36
N GLU A 3 18.17 -6.39 23.31
CA GLU A 3 16.83 -6.94 23.05
C GLU A 3 15.92 -5.79 22.61
N ASP A 4 15.91 -5.47 21.32
CA ASP A 4 15.00 -4.45 20.77
C ASP A 4 13.58 -5.00 20.52
N GLY A 5 13.37 -6.31 20.72
CA GLY A 5 12.08 -6.98 20.50
C GLY A 5 11.10 -6.95 21.68
N GLY A 6 11.53 -6.48 22.87
CA GLY A 6 10.71 -6.51 24.07
C GLY A 6 9.63 -5.42 24.15
N SER A 7 9.85 -4.28 23.48
CA SER A 7 8.92 -3.14 23.54
C SER A 7 7.75 -3.28 22.56
N ASP A 8 8.00 -3.81 21.36
CA ASP A 8 7.00 -3.96 20.30
C ASP A 8 5.92 -5.00 20.64
N ALA A 9 6.31 -6.12 21.26
CA ALA A 9 5.36 -7.18 21.65
C ALA A 9 4.32 -6.70 22.68
N SER A 10 4.67 -5.71 23.50
CA SER A 10 3.74 -5.11 24.47
C SER A 10 2.68 -4.22 23.82
N LEU A 11 2.97 -3.69 22.63
CA LEU A 11 2.09 -2.81 21.85
C LEU A 11 1.29 -3.58 20.79
N GLU A 12 1.73 -4.77 20.39
CA GLU A 12 1.09 -5.60 19.37
C GLU A 12 -0.41 -5.85 19.67
N GLY A 13 -0.79 -6.05 20.93
CA GLY A 13 -2.18 -6.24 21.34
C GLY A 13 -3.06 -4.97 21.32
N VAL A 14 -2.46 -3.80 21.11
CA VAL A 14 -3.15 -2.50 21.00
C VAL A 14 -3.31 -2.06 19.54
N VAL A 15 -2.58 -2.68 18.60
CA VAL A 15 -2.62 -2.36 17.18
C VAL A 15 -3.61 -3.29 16.47
N ASP A 16 -4.79 -2.79 16.14
CA ASP A 16 -5.73 -3.48 15.26
C ASP A 16 -5.47 -3.10 13.79
N VAL A 17 -4.99 -4.06 13.00
CA VAL A 17 -4.82 -3.90 11.55
C VAL A 17 -6.05 -4.48 10.86
N HIS A 18 -6.86 -3.60 10.29
CA HIS A 18 -8.05 -3.99 9.53
C HIS A 18 -7.85 -3.80 8.03
N ALA A 19 -8.11 -4.84 7.25
CA ALA A 19 -8.13 -4.79 5.79
C ALA A 19 -9.58 -4.71 5.29
N PHE A 20 -9.90 -3.68 4.51
CA PHE A 20 -11.24 -3.48 3.98
C PHE A 20 -11.33 -3.93 2.51
N SER A 21 -12.48 -4.48 2.12
CA SER A 21 -12.78 -4.65 0.69
C SER A 21 -13.28 -3.33 0.07
N PRO A 22 -13.13 -3.12 -1.25
CA PRO A 22 -13.67 -1.92 -1.91
C PRO A 22 -15.18 -1.77 -1.69
N ARG A 23 -15.93 -2.88 -1.74
CA ARG A 23 -17.38 -2.86 -1.53
C ARG A 23 -17.74 -2.41 -0.12
N GLU A 24 -16.96 -2.82 0.86
CA GLU A 24 -17.15 -2.43 2.26
C GLU A 24 -16.89 -0.95 2.49
N LEU A 25 -15.74 -0.42 2.04
CA LEU A 25 -15.44 1.02 2.14
C LEU A 25 -16.52 1.86 1.45
N SER A 26 -16.95 1.44 0.26
CA SER A 26 -17.99 2.13 -0.49
C SER A 26 -19.31 2.17 0.26
N ARG A 27 -19.67 1.06 0.93
CA ARG A 27 -20.88 0.98 1.76
C ARG A 27 -20.78 1.85 3.01
N ILE A 28 -19.64 1.83 3.71
CA ILE A 28 -19.41 2.66 4.90
C ILE A 28 -19.50 4.14 4.54
N ALA A 29 -18.80 4.58 3.48
CA ALA A 29 -18.80 5.97 3.04
C ALA A 29 -20.21 6.47 2.67
N ARG A 30 -20.96 5.68 1.89
CA ARG A 30 -22.35 6.03 1.57
C ARG A 30 -23.26 6.01 2.78
N GLY A 31 -23.10 5.03 3.68
CA GLY A 31 -23.84 4.94 4.93
C GLY A 31 -23.61 6.14 5.86
N ALA A 32 -22.42 6.75 5.80
CA ALA A 32 -22.09 7.99 6.50
C ALA A 32 -22.61 9.26 5.79
N GLY A 33 -23.31 9.14 4.65
CA GLY A 33 -23.92 10.25 3.93
C GLY A 33 -23.00 10.95 2.92
N PHE A 34 -21.79 10.43 2.67
CA PHE A 34 -20.94 10.99 1.61
C PHE A 34 -21.51 10.74 0.21
N SER A 35 -21.37 11.73 -0.66
CA SER A 35 -21.71 11.65 -2.09
C SER A 35 -20.46 11.49 -2.95
N ASP A 36 -20.65 11.16 -4.24
CA ASP A 36 -19.55 10.99 -5.21
C ASP A 36 -18.42 10.04 -4.76
N VAL A 37 -18.80 8.95 -4.10
CA VAL A 37 -17.85 7.96 -3.56
C VAL A 37 -17.15 7.22 -4.70
N ARG A 38 -15.86 7.46 -4.87
CA ARG A 38 -14.96 6.75 -5.79
C ARG A 38 -13.90 5.97 -5.03
N LEU A 39 -13.59 4.79 -5.55
CA LEU A 39 -12.52 3.94 -5.05
C LEU A 39 -11.56 3.62 -6.19
N SER A 40 -10.27 3.82 -5.96
CA SER A 40 -9.19 3.35 -6.82
C SER A 40 -8.27 2.43 -6.04
N GLY A 41 -7.63 1.51 -6.75
CA GLY A 41 -6.53 0.72 -6.22
C GLY A 41 -5.20 1.33 -6.66
N GLU A 42 -4.16 1.20 -5.85
CA GLU A 42 -2.82 1.71 -6.17
C GLU A 42 -1.73 0.65 -5.91
N GLU A 43 -0.61 0.76 -6.64
CA GLU A 43 0.62 -0.03 -6.43
C GLU A 43 0.40 -1.54 -6.55
N LEU A 44 0.01 -2.02 -7.74
CA LEU A 44 -0.07 -3.46 -7.98
C LEU A 44 1.34 -4.04 -8.20
N VAL A 45 1.95 -3.76 -9.34
CA VAL A 45 3.23 -4.40 -9.69
C VAL A 45 4.41 -3.73 -8.99
N ALA A 46 4.31 -2.45 -8.66
CA ALA A 46 5.31 -1.73 -7.88
C ALA A 46 5.46 -2.33 -6.48
N ASN A 47 4.35 -2.61 -5.79
CA ASN A 47 4.38 -3.23 -4.48
C ASN A 47 4.93 -4.66 -4.54
N TRP A 48 4.49 -5.47 -5.50
CA TRP A 48 5.02 -6.82 -5.70
C TRP A 48 6.54 -6.81 -5.91
N PHE A 49 7.05 -5.89 -6.73
CA PHE A 49 8.48 -5.73 -6.96
C PHE A 49 9.24 -5.30 -5.71
N GLY A 50 8.73 -4.27 -5.01
CA GLY A 50 9.33 -3.79 -3.77
C GLY A 50 9.38 -4.84 -2.67
N TRP A 51 8.28 -5.58 -2.49
CA TRP A 51 8.22 -6.71 -1.55
C TRP A 51 9.20 -7.82 -1.93
N THR A 52 9.32 -8.15 -3.22
CA THR A 52 10.25 -9.17 -3.70
C THR A 52 11.71 -8.78 -3.42
N ASN A 53 12.09 -7.53 -3.75
CA ASN A 53 13.45 -7.05 -3.48
C ASN A 53 13.78 -7.08 -1.98
N ARG A 54 12.86 -6.60 -1.13
CA ARG A 54 13.03 -6.67 0.34
C ARG A 54 13.15 -8.10 0.84
N THR A 55 12.45 -9.05 0.23
CA THR A 55 12.55 -10.48 0.56
C THR A 55 13.92 -11.04 0.21
N LEU A 56 14.47 -10.67 -0.96
CA LEU A 56 15.83 -11.05 -1.35
C LEU A 56 16.89 -10.39 -0.45
N GLU A 57 16.62 -9.18 0.02
CA GLU A 57 17.47 -8.44 0.95
C GLU A 57 17.31 -8.89 2.42
N ALA A 58 16.32 -9.74 2.75
CA ALA A 58 15.94 -10.01 4.14
C ALA A 58 17.08 -10.61 5.00
N THR A 59 18.07 -11.25 4.37
CA THR A 59 19.24 -11.80 5.05
C THR A 59 20.53 -11.04 4.73
N ALA A 60 20.45 -9.95 3.98
CA ALA A 60 21.61 -9.17 3.58
C ALA A 60 22.07 -8.25 4.73
N VAL A 61 23.38 -8.08 4.84
CA VAL A 61 23.98 -7.05 5.68
C VAL A 61 23.86 -5.72 4.93
N ALA A 62 23.22 -4.73 5.54
CA ALA A 62 22.83 -3.49 4.85
C ALA A 62 24.02 -2.74 4.24
N GLU A 63 25.18 -2.78 4.91
CA GLU A 63 26.43 -2.16 4.47
C GLU A 63 27.00 -2.81 3.21
N ASP A 64 26.73 -4.11 2.99
CA ASP A 64 27.25 -4.88 1.87
C ASP A 64 26.39 -4.74 0.60
N VAL A 65 25.20 -4.14 0.71
CA VAL A 65 24.30 -3.96 -0.44
C VAL A 65 24.91 -2.96 -1.43
N PRO A 66 25.28 -3.40 -2.66
CA PRO A 66 25.96 -2.53 -3.61
C PRO A 66 25.10 -1.32 -4.02
N TRP A 67 25.74 -0.17 -4.23
CA TRP A 67 25.03 1.04 -4.69
C TRP A 67 24.23 0.81 -5.98
N ALA A 68 24.77 0.03 -6.92
CA ALA A 68 24.08 -0.32 -8.16
C ALA A 68 22.77 -1.06 -7.92
N TRP A 69 22.72 -1.95 -6.92
CA TRP A 69 21.51 -2.66 -6.52
C TRP A 69 20.46 -1.70 -5.94
N ARG A 70 20.88 -0.80 -5.04
CA ARG A 70 20.00 0.23 -4.46
C ARG A 70 19.38 1.11 -5.55
N LEU A 71 20.18 1.53 -6.53
CA LEU A 71 19.72 2.33 -7.66
C LEU A 71 18.77 1.54 -8.58
N TYR A 72 19.03 0.25 -8.79
CA TYR A 72 18.14 -0.65 -9.52
C TYR A 72 16.79 -0.78 -8.83
N ALA A 73 16.77 -1.10 -7.53
CA ALA A 73 15.53 -1.25 -6.76
C ALA A 73 14.72 0.06 -6.78
N TYR A 74 15.39 1.20 -6.56
CA TYR A 74 14.75 2.52 -6.57
C TYR A 74 14.17 2.88 -7.95
N ARG A 75 14.95 2.78 -9.02
CA ARG A 75 14.49 3.14 -10.37
C ARG A 75 13.43 2.17 -10.89
N GLY A 76 13.59 0.88 -10.59
CA GLY A 76 12.61 -0.15 -10.91
C GLY A 76 11.27 0.13 -10.25
N TYR A 77 11.29 0.48 -8.96
CA TYR A 77 10.09 0.88 -8.23
C TYR A 77 9.38 2.06 -8.91
N LEU A 78 10.09 3.16 -9.21
CA LEU A 78 9.50 4.34 -9.85
C LEU A 78 8.90 4.02 -11.23
N LEU A 79 9.58 3.19 -12.03
CA LEU A 79 9.09 2.80 -13.34
C LEU A 79 7.80 1.97 -13.23
N LEU A 80 7.77 1.02 -12.31
CA LEU A 80 6.60 0.17 -12.09
C LEU A 80 5.44 0.94 -11.44
N GLN A 81 5.72 1.89 -10.56
CA GLN A 81 4.70 2.78 -10.00
C GLN A 81 4.06 3.64 -11.09
N GLU A 82 4.86 4.16 -12.03
CA GLU A 82 4.35 4.89 -13.19
C GLU A 82 3.53 3.99 -14.13
N LEU A 83 3.94 2.73 -14.29
CA LEU A 83 3.19 1.73 -15.05
C LEU A 83 1.83 1.44 -14.40
N ASP A 84 1.80 1.20 -13.09
CA ASP A 84 0.59 1.01 -12.31
C ASP A 84 -0.38 2.16 -12.56
N ARG A 85 0.08 3.39 -12.30
CA ARG A 85 -0.72 4.61 -12.40
C ARG A 85 -1.28 4.87 -13.80
N ARG A 86 -0.46 4.70 -14.84
CA ARG A 86 -0.88 5.04 -16.21
C ARG A 86 -1.74 3.97 -16.85
N LEU A 87 -1.48 2.70 -16.56
CA LEU A 87 -2.08 1.59 -17.32
C LEU A 87 -2.99 0.71 -16.49
N LEU A 88 -2.63 0.39 -15.24
CA LEU A 88 -3.30 -0.65 -14.49
C LEU A 88 -4.45 -0.10 -13.66
N GLU A 89 -4.24 1.00 -12.93
CA GLU A 89 -5.23 1.57 -12.00
C GLU A 89 -6.55 1.93 -12.69
N SER A 90 -6.49 2.39 -13.95
CA SER A 90 -7.68 2.75 -14.73
C SER A 90 -8.39 1.56 -15.38
N ARG A 91 -7.75 0.38 -15.44
CA ARG A 91 -8.24 -0.76 -16.24
C ARG A 91 -8.57 -1.99 -15.41
N LEU A 92 -8.00 -2.11 -14.23
CA LEU A 92 -8.15 -3.29 -13.39
C LEU A 92 -9.04 -3.01 -12.18
N PRO A 93 -9.73 -4.03 -11.63
CA PRO A 93 -10.55 -3.85 -10.45
C PRO A 93 -9.71 -3.41 -9.24
N PRO A 94 -10.13 -2.40 -8.43
CA PRO A 94 -9.38 -1.92 -7.26
C PRO A 94 -9.01 -3.02 -6.25
N ALA A 95 -9.81 -4.09 -6.15
CA ALA A 95 -9.63 -5.16 -5.17
C ALA A 95 -8.33 -5.96 -5.32
N ILE A 96 -7.64 -5.88 -6.47
CA ILE A 96 -6.40 -6.63 -6.69
C ILE A 96 -5.16 -5.84 -6.29
N PHE A 97 -5.30 -4.52 -6.11
CA PHE A 97 -4.19 -3.63 -5.77
C PHE A 97 -3.85 -3.74 -4.29
N TYR A 98 -2.65 -3.29 -3.94
CA TYR A 98 -2.17 -3.36 -2.57
C TYR A 98 -2.89 -2.34 -1.68
N ASN A 99 -3.02 -1.10 -2.14
CA ASN A 99 -3.67 -0.01 -1.43
C ASN A 99 -5.02 0.34 -2.06
N LEU A 100 -5.98 0.77 -1.23
CA LEU A 100 -7.28 1.29 -1.67
C LEU A 100 -7.43 2.77 -1.30
N MET A 101 -7.59 3.62 -2.31
CA MET A 101 -7.85 5.04 -2.12
C MET A 101 -9.35 5.33 -2.25
N LEU A 102 -9.91 5.96 -1.22
CA LEU A 102 -11.29 6.43 -1.19
C LEU A 102 -11.31 7.95 -1.35
N SER A 103 -12.06 8.44 -2.34
CA SER A 103 -12.42 9.85 -2.43
C SER A 103 -13.94 10.00 -2.41
N ALA A 104 -14.43 11.00 -1.68
CA ALA A 104 -15.86 11.27 -1.55
C ALA A 104 -16.11 12.73 -1.15
N HIS A 105 -17.29 13.24 -1.45
CA HIS A 105 -17.69 14.61 -1.15
C HIS A 105 -18.61 14.63 0.07
N LYS A 106 -18.36 15.57 0.99
CA LYS A 106 -19.30 15.86 2.08
C LYS A 106 -20.61 16.36 1.46
N PRO A 107 -21.77 15.86 1.90
CA PRO A 107 -23.05 16.36 1.40
C PRO A 107 -23.17 17.86 1.71
N ALA A 108 -23.67 18.63 0.74
CA ALA A 108 -24.03 20.02 0.98
C ALA A 108 -25.12 20.06 2.07
N ALA A 109 -24.98 20.95 3.05
CA ALA A 109 -26.07 21.21 3.99
C ALA A 109 -27.25 21.73 3.18
N GLY A 110 -28.33 20.96 3.14
CA GLY A 110 -29.63 21.39 2.59
C GLY A 110 -30.30 22.42 3.49
#